data_AF-A0A0V0JCA2-F1
#
_entry.id   AF-A0A0V0JCA2-F1
#
_cell.length_a   1.000
_cell.length_b   1.000
_cell.length_c   1.000
_cell.angle_alpha   90.00
_cell.angle_beta   90.00
_cell.angle_gamma   90.00
#
_symmetry.space_group_name_H-M   'P 1'
#
loop_
_entity.id
_entity.type
_entity.pdbx_description
1 polymer ?
#
loop_
_entity_poly.entity_id
_entity_poly.type
_entity_poly.pdbx_seq_one_letter_code
_entity_poly.pdbx_strand_id
1 'polypeptide(L)'
;MTFNASYLCVRSLRLHVHHLLLTHPRIVCFCSTLLLLDLLLLGYLLFHFFLVLTNQTTYERYCRSEHSSEKLSSRGFYNLGARRNIVAFWVGCNPPSKVTRSPFKPATRILNDKRT
;
A
#
# COMPACT_ATOMS: atom_id res chain seq x y z
N MET A 1 30.42 26.83 18.23
CA MET A 1 29.74 26.97 19.54
C MET A 1 28.38 26.25 19.64
N THR A 2 27.91 25.52 18.62
CA THR A 2 26.60 24.83 18.59
C THR A 2 26.60 23.44 19.26
N PHE A 3 27.75 22.80 19.37
CA PHE A 3 27.89 21.43 19.89
C PHE A 3 27.43 21.28 21.36
N ASN A 4 27.69 22.30 22.18
CA ASN A 4 27.30 22.30 23.59
C ASN A 4 25.79 22.45 23.77
N ALA A 5 25.12 23.24 22.92
CA ALA A 5 23.67 23.44 22.99
C ALA A 5 22.90 22.16 22.60
N SER A 6 23.33 21.47 21.54
CA SER A 6 22.73 20.20 21.12
C SER A 6 22.91 19.11 22.19
N TYR A 7 24.10 19.02 22.80
CA TYR A 7 24.36 18.04 23.85
C TYR A 7 23.53 18.29 25.12
N LEU A 8 23.39 19.55 25.54
CA LEU A 8 22.54 19.94 26.67
C LEU A 8 21.06 19.63 26.39
N CYS A 9 20.60 19.86 25.16
CA CYS A 9 19.24 19.52 24.73
C CYS A 9 18.95 18.02 24.83
N VAL A 10 19.82 17.18 24.28
CA VAL A 10 19.69 15.71 24.34
C VAL A 10 19.74 15.21 25.79
N ARG A 11 20.63 15.78 26.61
CA ARG A 11 20.73 15.43 28.04
C ARG A 11 19.47 15.82 28.81
N SER A 12 18.93 17.01 28.56
CA SER A 12 17.68 17.48 29.18
C SER A 12 16.48 16.61 28.77
N LEU A 13 16.36 16.29 27.48
CA LEU A 13 15.33 15.40 26.95
C LEU A 13 15.38 14.03 27.66
N ARG A 14 16.57 13.45 27.79
CA ARG A 14 16.77 12.16 28.45
C ARG A 14 16.31 12.18 29.90
N LEU A 15 16.61 13.25 30.64
CA LEU A 15 16.17 13.40 32.03
C LEU A 15 14.65 13.50 32.15
N HIS A 16 14.01 14.27 31.26
CA HIS A 16 12.55 14.39 31.23
C HIS A 16 11.87 13.07 30.89
N VAL A 17 12.39 12.32 29.91
CA VAL A 17 11.86 11.00 29.53
C VAL A 17 11.97 10.02 30.71
N HIS A 18 13.11 10.02 31.41
CA HIS A 18 13.33 9.13 32.55
C HIS A 18 12.43 9.50 33.75
N HIS A 19 12.24 10.79 34.00
CA HIS A 19 11.32 11.28 35.02
C HIS A 19 9.88 10.84 34.70
N LEU A 20 9.44 11.02 33.45
CA LEU A 20 8.10 10.61 33.02
C LEU A 20 7.85 9.10 33.18
N LEU A 21 8.84 8.28 32.82
CA LEU A 21 8.81 6.81 32.97
C LEU A 21 8.72 6.37 34.43
N LEU A 22 9.43 7.04 35.34
CA LEU A 22 9.45 6.69 36.76
C LEU A 22 8.21 7.19 37.52
N THR A 23 7.70 8.38 37.19
CA THR A 23 6.54 8.96 37.89
C THR A 23 5.23 8.30 37.47
N HIS A 24 5.06 7.98 36.17
CA HIS A 24 3.80 7.46 35.64
C HIS A 24 4.01 6.29 34.67
N PRO A 25 4.53 5.14 35.14
CA PRO A 25 4.89 4.01 34.27
C PRO A 25 3.70 3.47 33.47
N ARG A 26 2.49 3.48 34.06
CA ARG A 26 1.27 3.02 33.40
C ARG A 26 0.90 3.91 32.22
N ILE A 27 0.92 5.23 32.41
CA ILE A 27 0.53 6.20 31.37
C ILE A 27 1.51 6.11 30.20
N VAL A 28 2.82 6.05 30.48
CA VAL A 28 3.83 5.93 29.42
C VAL A 28 3.67 4.62 28.64
N CYS A 29 3.33 3.51 29.31
CA CYS A 29 3.05 2.24 28.64
C CYS A 29 1.80 2.31 27.75
N PHE A 30 0.70 2.89 28.23
CA PHE A 30 -0.50 3.08 27.40
C PHE A 30 -0.23 4.00 26.21
N CYS A 31 0.45 5.13 26.41
CA CYS A 31 0.79 6.03 25.31
C CYS A 31 1.72 5.38 24.28
N SER A 32 2.74 4.63 24.71
CA SER A 32 3.66 3.97 23.78
C SER A 32 2.96 2.86 22.97
N THR A 33 2.09 2.07 23.60
CA THR A 33 1.31 1.05 22.91
C THR A 33 0.30 1.64 21.94
N LEU A 34 -0.39 2.73 22.31
CA LEU A 34 -1.26 3.47 21.40
C LEU A 34 -0.49 4.05 20.21
N LEU A 35 0.67 4.66 20.46
CA LEU A 35 1.52 5.19 19.38
C LEU A 35 1.98 4.09 18.41
N LEU A 36 2.34 2.91 18.92
CA LEU A 36 2.69 1.75 18.08
C LEU A 36 1.48 1.27 17.26
N LEU A 37 0.31 1.21 17.89
CA LEU A 37 -0.93 0.81 17.23
C LEU A 37 -1.32 1.80 16.12
N ASP A 38 -1.23 3.10 16.38
CA ASP A 38 -1.49 4.16 15.42
C ASP A 38 -0.53 4.09 14.23
N LEU A 39 0.76 3.84 14.49
CA LEU A 39 1.76 3.69 13.43
C LEU A 39 1.49 2.44 12.57
N LEU A 40 1.09 1.34 13.20
CA LEU A 40 0.71 0.11 12.50
C LEU A 40 -0.54 0.33 11.64
N LEU A 41 -1.56 1.00 12.18
CA LEU A 41 -2.79 1.34 11.47
C LEU A 41 -2.51 2.28 10.31
N LEU A 42 -1.66 3.28 10.49
CA LEU A 42 -1.23 4.18 9.43
C LEU A 42 -0.54 3.42 8.29
N GLY A 43 0.38 2.50 8.62
CA GLY A 43 1.02 1.63 7.63
C GLY A 43 0.02 0.78 6.86
N TYR A 44 -0.95 0.18 7.56
CA TYR A 44 -2.04 -0.58 6.97
C TYR A 44 -2.91 0.27 6.03
N LEU A 45 -3.30 1.47 6.45
CA LEU A 45 -4.11 2.40 5.65
C LEU A 45 -3.36 2.86 4.40
N LEU A 46 -2.07 3.21 4.51
CA LEU A 46 -1.24 3.60 3.37
C LEU A 46 -1.11 2.45 2.36
N PHE A 47 -0.96 1.21 2.84
CA PHE A 47 -0.92 0.03 2.00
C PHE A 47 -2.24 -0.16 1.23
N HIS A 48 -3.38 -0.07 1.89
CA HIS A 48 -4.69 -0.18 1.24
C HIS A 48 -4.98 0.99 0.31
N PHE A 49 -4.57 2.21 0.67
CA PHE A 49 -4.70 3.37 -0.20
C PHE A 49 -3.89 3.19 -1.49
N PHE A 50 -2.66 2.65 -1.39
CA PHE A 50 -1.86 2.29 -2.56
C PHE A 50 -2.55 1.22 -3.44
N LEU A 51 -3.16 0.20 -2.84
CA LEU A 51 -3.92 -0.82 -3.56
C LEU A 51 -5.11 -0.21 -4.32
N VAL A 52 -5.89 0.66 -3.65
CA VAL A 52 -7.00 1.39 -4.29
C VAL A 52 -6.49 2.26 -5.43
N LEU A 53 -5.40 3.00 -5.23
CA LEU A 53 -4.79 3.84 -6.27
C LEU A 53 -4.31 3.05 -7.48
N THR A 54 -3.86 1.82 -7.29
CA THR A 54 -3.38 0.95 -8.38
C THR A 54 -4.47 0.05 -8.95
N ASN A 55 -5.68 0.11 -8.37
CA ASN A 55 -6.79 -0.81 -8.65
C ASN A 55 -6.37 -2.28 -8.58
N GLN A 56 -5.58 -2.61 -7.56
CA GLN A 56 -5.06 -3.96 -7.32
C GLN A 56 -5.57 -4.50 -6.00
N THR A 57 -5.80 -5.81 -5.93
CA THR A 57 -6.10 -6.50 -4.68
C THR A 57 -4.81 -7.04 -4.05
N THR A 58 -4.83 -7.29 -2.73
CA THR A 58 -3.71 -7.93 -2.02
C THR A 58 -3.37 -9.30 -2.64
N TYR A 59 -4.40 -10.05 -3.06
CA TYR A 59 -4.25 -11.36 -3.71
C TYR A 59 -3.49 -11.26 -5.04
N GLU A 60 -3.88 -10.33 -5.91
CA GLU A 60 -3.17 -10.08 -7.18
C GLU A 60 -1.70 -9.70 -6.95
N ARG A 61 -1.42 -8.94 -5.89
CA ARG A 61 -0.05 -8.56 -5.53
C ARG A 61 0.76 -9.74 -4.99
N TYR A 62 0.15 -10.67 -4.28
CA TYR A 62 0.81 -11.85 -3.72
C TYR A 62 1.08 -12.92 -4.78
N CYS A 63 0.07 -13.31 -5.56
CA CYS A 63 0.19 -14.31 -6.64
C CYS A 63 1.16 -13.88 -7.76
N ARG A 64 1.44 -12.58 -7.87
CA ARG A 64 2.48 -12.03 -8.75
C ARG A 64 3.88 -12.58 -8.47
N SER A 65 4.20 -12.90 -7.22
CA SER A 65 5.53 -13.39 -6.85
C SER A 65 5.81 -14.80 -7.36
N GLU A 66 4.78 -15.60 -7.60
CA GLU A 66 4.91 -17.02 -7.99
C GLU A 66 4.78 -17.26 -9.50
N HIS A 67 4.30 -16.27 -10.28
CA HIS A 67 4.05 -16.41 -11.73
C HIS A 67 4.79 -15.39 -12.60
N SER A 68 6.06 -15.12 -12.26
CA SER A 68 6.83 -14.01 -12.82
C SER A 68 7.42 -14.25 -14.24
N SER A 69 6.77 -14.99 -15.14
CA SER A 69 7.33 -15.20 -16.50
C SER A 69 6.48 -14.74 -17.70
N GLU A 70 5.15 -14.66 -17.66
CA GLU A 70 4.41 -14.58 -18.95
C GLU A 70 3.46 -13.40 -19.22
N LYS A 71 3.09 -12.54 -18.25
CA LYS A 71 2.08 -11.49 -18.52
C LYS A 71 2.43 -10.12 -17.95
N LEU A 72 3.39 -9.45 -18.60
CA LEU A 72 3.69 -8.04 -18.39
C LEU A 72 2.61 -7.07 -18.92
N SER A 73 1.64 -7.57 -19.72
CA SER A 73 0.64 -6.73 -20.40
C SER A 73 -0.54 -6.29 -19.52
N SER A 74 -0.92 -7.05 -18.49
CA SER A 74 -2.13 -6.75 -17.70
C SER A 74 -1.93 -5.73 -16.59
N ARG A 75 -0.68 -5.33 -16.31
CA ARG A 75 -0.29 -4.46 -15.18
C ARG A 75 -0.89 -3.05 -15.25
N GLY A 76 -1.20 -2.57 -16.46
CA GLY A 76 -1.89 -1.31 -16.71
C GLY A 76 -3.35 -1.47 -17.15
N PHE A 77 -3.86 -2.70 -17.29
CA PHE A 77 -5.18 -2.93 -17.86
C PHE A 77 -6.31 -2.47 -16.93
N TYR A 78 -6.15 -2.69 -15.63
CA TYR A 78 -7.13 -2.27 -14.62
C TYR A 78 -6.83 -0.89 -14.02
N ASN A 79 -5.62 -0.36 -14.19
CA ASN A 79 -5.24 0.94 -13.66
C ASN A 79 -5.74 2.04 -14.60
N LEU A 80 -6.93 2.57 -14.29
CA LEU A 80 -7.60 3.62 -15.06
C LEU A 80 -7.16 5.04 -14.64
N GLY A 81 -6.16 5.14 -13.76
CA GLY A 81 -5.68 6.37 -13.14
C GLY A 81 -6.27 6.61 -11.74
N ALA A 82 -5.48 7.23 -10.86
CA ALA A 82 -5.76 7.41 -9.42
C ALA A 82 -7.20 7.86 -9.12
N ARG A 83 -7.67 8.93 -9.78
CA ARG A 83 -9.02 9.48 -9.58
C ARG A 83 -10.12 8.49 -9.98
N ARG A 84 -9.95 7.76 -11.09
CA ARG A 84 -10.93 6.79 -11.58
C ARG A 84 -10.95 5.53 -10.72
N ASN A 85 -9.81 5.11 -10.22
CA ASN A 85 -9.70 3.95 -9.33
C ASN A 85 -10.35 4.24 -7.96
N ILE A 86 -10.14 5.45 -7.40
CA ILE A 86 -10.82 5.89 -6.17
C ILE A 86 -12.34 5.94 -6.38
N VAL A 87 -12.80 6.48 -7.51
CA VAL A 87 -14.24 6.51 -7.84
C VAL A 87 -14.80 5.11 -7.97
N ALA A 88 -14.10 4.18 -8.63
CA ALA A 88 -14.53 2.79 -8.75
C ALA A 88 -14.65 2.10 -7.38
N PHE A 89 -13.73 2.39 -6.46
CA PHE A 89 -13.78 1.88 -5.09
C PHE A 89 -14.93 2.49 -4.28
N TRP A 90 -15.14 3.81 -4.37
CA TRP A 90 -16.12 4.53 -3.55
C TRP A 90 -17.57 4.37 -4.03
N VAL A 91 -17.78 4.31 -5.34
CA VAL A 91 -19.13 4.26 -5.94
C VAL A 91 -19.78 2.90 -5.77
N GLY A 92 -19.01 1.84 -5.49
CA GLY A 92 -19.54 0.51 -5.20
C GLY A 92 -20.40 -0.03 -6.36
N CYS A 93 -19.80 -0.82 -7.25
CA CYS A 93 -20.53 -1.62 -8.25
C CYS A 93 -21.71 -0.93 -8.95
N ASN A 94 -21.44 0.14 -9.70
CA ASN A 94 -22.16 0.30 -10.96
C ASN A 94 -21.18 -0.09 -12.06
N PRO A 95 -21.33 -1.27 -12.70
CA PRO A 95 -20.52 -1.58 -13.86
C PRO A 95 -20.71 -0.44 -14.87
N PRO A 96 -19.65 0.14 -15.45
CA PRO A 96 -19.83 1.06 -16.55
C PRO A 96 -20.55 0.31 -17.66
N SER A 97 -21.85 0.57 -17.80
CA SER A 97 -22.59 0.20 -18.99
C SER A 97 -21.87 0.86 -20.16
N LYS A 98 -21.29 0.03 -21.03
CA LYS A 98 -20.62 0.39 -22.30
C LYS A 98 -19.19 0.92 -22.15
N VAL A 99 -18.27 0.03 -21.78
CA VAL A 99 -16.99 0.03 -22.49
C VAL A 99 -17.27 -0.53 -23.88
N THR A 100 -17.27 0.36 -24.88
CA THR A 100 -17.24 0.00 -26.29
C THR A 100 -16.14 -1.04 -26.48
N ARG A 101 -16.53 -2.30 -26.70
CA ARG A 101 -15.62 -3.34 -27.18
C ARG A 101 -15.04 -2.83 -28.49
N SER A 102 -13.84 -2.28 -28.44
CA SER A 102 -12.95 -2.32 -29.59
C SER A 102 -12.89 -3.79 -30.06
N PRO A 103 -13.08 -4.07 -31.36
CA PRO A 103 -13.09 -5.44 -31.87
C PRO A 103 -11.66 -5.99 -31.76
N PHE A 104 -11.38 -6.68 -30.67
CA PHE A 104 -10.15 -7.44 -30.52
C PHE A 104 -10.24 -8.62 -31.50
N LYS A 105 -9.51 -8.54 -32.61
CA LYS A 105 -9.20 -9.69 -33.46
C LYS A 105 -8.47 -10.72 -32.59
N PRO A 106 -9.02 -11.93 -32.36
CA PRO A 106 -8.23 -12.99 -31.77
C PRO A 106 -7.14 -13.36 -32.78
N ALA A 107 -5.88 -13.18 -32.38
CA ALA A 107 -4.74 -13.66 -33.14
C ALA A 107 -4.77 -15.20 -33.11
N THR A 108 -5.27 -15.80 -34.20
CA THR A 108 -5.11 -17.21 -34.51
C THR A 108 -3.63 -17.51 -34.74
N ARG A 109 -2.92 -17.89 -33.69
CA ARG A 109 -1.67 -18.65 -33.76
C ARG A 109 -1.57 -19.45 -32.48
N ILE A 110 -2.06 -20.69 -32.47
CA ILE A 110 -1.37 -21.92 -32.01
C ILE A 110 -2.27 -23.10 -32.43
N LEU A 111 -2.19 -23.53 -33.69
CA LEU A 111 -2.59 -24.89 -34.09
C LEU A 111 -1.89 -25.24 -35.41
N ASN A 112 -0.57 -25.42 -35.36
CA ASN A 112 0.18 -26.21 -36.33
C ASN A 112 1.60 -26.38 -35.81
N ASP A 113 1.76 -27.31 -34.89
CA ASP A 113 3.02 -28.04 -34.77
C ASP A 113 2.70 -29.43 -34.21
N LYS A 114 3.35 -30.45 -34.76
CA LYS A 114 3.14 -31.89 -34.55
C LYS A 114 2.09 -32.59 -35.43
N ARG A 115 2.33 -32.57 -36.75
CA ARG A 115 2.16 -33.77 -37.56
C ARG A 115 3.13 -33.75 -38.74
N THR A 116 4.34 -34.24 -38.51
CA THR A 116 5.20 -34.96 -39.48
C THR A 116 6.20 -35.77 -38.68
#